data_AF-A0AAW1LAT9-F1
#
_entry.id   AF-A0AAW1LAT9-F1
#
_cell.length_a   1.000
_cell.length_b   1.000
_cell.length_c   1.000
_cell.angle_alpha   90.00
_cell.angle_beta   90.00
_cell.angle_gamma   90.00
#
_symmetry.space_group_name_H-M   'P 1'
#
loop_
_entity.id
_entity.type
_entity.pdbx_description
1 polymer ?
#
loop_
_entity_poly.entity_id
_entity_poly.type
_entity_poly.pdbx_seq_one_letter_code
_entity_poly.pdbx_strand_id
1 'polypeptide(L)'
;MSGELLQCYNRGCGQKYHADKNAEDSCRHHPGEPFFHDAYKGWSCCNRKCTDFTEFLNIRGCTVSKHSNIKPIEPEKPVQSIPDVEIVEVKPVQPAMKRPPFNTPMTTMNPEIAPSVKQNISVSSENTTNANSSEVTVGTSCKNRGCTTSYEGPTSDSSTCTYHPGVPIFHEVKLDVRQDNIYGRKKMTTSVIKLSPVRLYANLVFPQELGATFNIDIELNGVIDVEKSNVQMLGTKVEIKMKKAEPSNWRMLEYRKSSEGKAEVETLNPNDLAPKVEGVDLEDL
;
A
#
# COMPACT_ATOMS: atom_id res chain seq x y z
N MET A 1 -26.13 -48.86 -0.85
CA MET A 1 -24.68 -48.71 -1.12
C MET A 1 -24.40 -47.23 -1.24
N SER A 2 -23.88 -46.61 -0.18
CA SER A 2 -23.45 -45.20 -0.21
C SER A 2 -22.08 -45.15 -0.89
N GLY A 3 -22.05 -44.77 -2.17
CA GLY A 3 -20.81 -44.64 -2.94
C GLY A 3 -19.86 -43.60 -2.33
N GLU A 4 -18.56 -43.84 -2.46
CA GLU A 4 -17.51 -42.95 -1.96
C GLU A 4 -17.58 -41.56 -2.63
N LEU A 5 -17.48 -40.51 -1.81
CA LEU A 5 -17.46 -39.11 -2.27
C LEU A 5 -16.01 -38.69 -2.53
N LEU A 6 -15.67 -38.49 -3.80
CA LEU A 6 -14.36 -38.02 -4.24
C LEU A 6 -14.33 -36.49 -4.28
N GLN A 7 -13.18 -35.88 -3.99
CA GLN A 7 -12.99 -34.43 -4.13
C GLN A 7 -12.53 -34.08 -5.54
N CYS A 8 -13.17 -33.09 -6.17
CA CYS A 8 -12.75 -32.56 -7.45
C CYS A 8 -11.57 -31.59 -7.29
N TYR A 9 -10.50 -31.80 -8.05
CA TYR A 9 -9.32 -30.94 -8.10
C TYR A 9 -9.23 -30.09 -9.37
N ASN A 10 -10.25 -30.08 -10.22
CA ASN A 10 -10.33 -29.11 -11.30
C ASN A 10 -10.37 -27.70 -10.73
N ARG A 11 -9.53 -26.80 -11.25
CA ARG A 11 -9.33 -25.42 -10.76
C ARG A 11 -10.66 -24.66 -10.75
N GLY A 12 -11.06 -24.15 -9.58
CA GLY A 12 -12.32 -23.42 -9.40
C GLY A 12 -13.59 -24.26 -9.20
N CYS A 13 -13.48 -25.60 -9.10
CA CYS A 13 -14.60 -26.48 -8.72
C CYS A 13 -14.60 -26.80 -7.22
N GLY A 14 -13.64 -27.62 -6.75
CA GLY A 14 -13.49 -27.99 -5.33
C GLY A 14 -14.63 -28.82 -4.72
N GLN A 15 -15.66 -29.16 -5.49
CA GLN A 15 -16.83 -29.90 -5.02
C GLN A 15 -16.53 -31.38 -4.78
N LYS A 16 -17.28 -32.01 -3.89
CA LYS A 16 -17.30 -33.47 -3.76
C LYS A 16 -18.32 -34.07 -4.73
N TYR A 17 -18.00 -35.20 -5.33
CA TYR A 17 -18.83 -35.86 -6.32
C TYR A 17 -18.78 -37.38 -6.16
N HIS A 18 -19.79 -38.04 -6.70
CA HIS A 18 -19.88 -39.49 -6.77
C HIS A 18 -19.34 -39.97 -8.12
N ALA A 19 -18.43 -40.94 -8.10
CA ALA A 19 -17.78 -41.44 -9.32
C ALA A 19 -18.79 -42.03 -10.33
N ASP A 20 -19.85 -42.66 -9.83
CA ASP A 20 -20.95 -43.26 -10.59
C ASP A 20 -21.88 -42.24 -11.27
N LYS A 21 -21.87 -40.97 -10.82
CA LYS A 21 -22.72 -39.89 -11.35
C LYS A 21 -21.93 -38.80 -12.08
N ASN A 22 -20.67 -39.07 -12.42
CA ASN A 22 -19.78 -38.10 -13.04
C ASN A 22 -20.00 -38.02 -14.56
N ALA A 23 -20.94 -37.17 -14.99
CA ALA A 23 -21.21 -36.90 -16.40
C ALA A 23 -20.29 -35.80 -16.97
N GLU A 24 -20.23 -35.68 -18.30
CA GLU A 24 -19.36 -34.73 -19.01
C GLU A 24 -19.69 -33.26 -18.74
N ASP A 25 -20.87 -32.97 -18.21
CA ASP A 25 -21.34 -31.63 -17.86
C ASP A 25 -21.38 -31.39 -16.34
N SER A 26 -20.88 -32.32 -15.52
CA SER A 26 -21.03 -32.27 -14.06
C SER A 26 -20.11 -31.26 -13.37
N CYS A 27 -18.93 -30.99 -13.93
CA CYS A 27 -17.93 -30.10 -13.33
C CYS A 27 -17.79 -28.81 -14.12
N ARG A 28 -18.06 -27.66 -13.50
CA ARG A 28 -17.72 -26.35 -14.07
C ARG A 28 -16.42 -25.81 -13.46
N HIS A 29 -15.39 -25.62 -14.28
CA HIS A 29 -14.04 -25.27 -13.82
C HIS A 29 -13.31 -24.34 -14.80
N HIS A 30 -12.12 -23.89 -14.42
CA HIS A 30 -11.18 -23.17 -15.27
C HIS A 30 -10.09 -24.12 -15.76
N PRO A 31 -9.87 -24.29 -17.07
CA PRO A 31 -8.75 -25.09 -17.58
C PRO A 31 -7.43 -24.30 -17.62
N GLY A 32 -7.50 -22.98 -17.50
CA GLY A 32 -6.34 -22.09 -17.51
C GLY A 32 -5.67 -21.94 -16.15
N GLU A 33 -4.53 -21.26 -16.14
CA GLU A 33 -3.78 -20.94 -14.94
C GLU A 33 -4.23 -19.59 -14.35
N PRO A 34 -4.13 -19.42 -13.03
CA PRO A 34 -4.38 -18.13 -12.41
C PRO A 34 -3.28 -17.14 -12.82
N PHE A 35 -3.65 -15.89 -13.09
CA PHE A 35 -2.68 -14.81 -13.35
C PHE A 35 -2.98 -13.60 -12.48
N PHE A 36 -1.92 -12.87 -12.12
CA PHE A 36 -1.95 -11.70 -11.26
C PHE A 36 -1.14 -10.59 -11.94
N HIS A 37 -1.81 -9.59 -12.51
CA HIS A 37 -1.16 -8.47 -13.22
C HIS A 37 -1.92 -7.17 -12.98
N ASP A 38 -1.22 -6.05 -12.73
CA ASP A 38 -1.80 -4.73 -12.48
C ASP A 38 -2.94 -4.72 -11.45
N ALA A 39 -2.74 -5.41 -10.32
CA ALA A 39 -3.74 -5.64 -9.26
C ALA A 39 -4.99 -6.46 -9.67
N TYR A 40 -5.12 -6.83 -10.94
CA TYR A 40 -6.13 -7.75 -11.42
C TYR A 40 -5.73 -9.21 -11.19
N LYS A 41 -6.74 -10.02 -10.88
CA LYS A 41 -6.68 -11.45 -10.65
C LYS A 41 -7.65 -12.12 -11.60
N GLY A 42 -7.21 -13.14 -12.32
CA GLY A 42 -8.05 -13.81 -13.31
C GLY A 42 -7.49 -15.16 -13.71
N TRP A 43 -8.15 -15.78 -14.69
CA TRP A 43 -7.79 -17.08 -15.23
C TRP A 43 -7.42 -16.95 -16.70
N SER A 44 -6.33 -17.56 -17.16
CA SER A 44 -5.90 -17.43 -18.55
C SER A 44 -6.89 -18.00 -19.58
N CYS A 45 -7.83 -18.83 -19.15
CA CYS A 45 -8.87 -19.43 -20.00
C CYS A 45 -10.08 -18.54 -20.25
N CYS A 46 -10.25 -17.42 -19.54
CA CYS A 46 -11.38 -16.52 -19.78
C CYS A 46 -11.09 -15.06 -19.39
N ASN A 47 -11.86 -14.13 -19.94
CA ASN A 47 -11.64 -12.69 -19.71
C ASN A 47 -12.19 -12.16 -18.37
N ARG A 48 -12.65 -13.04 -17.46
CA ARG A 48 -13.13 -12.62 -16.14
C ARG A 48 -11.95 -12.23 -15.26
N LYS A 49 -11.96 -10.99 -14.79
CA LYS A 49 -10.93 -10.41 -13.93
C LYS A 49 -11.61 -9.67 -12.78
N CYS A 50 -10.96 -9.65 -11.63
CA CYS A 50 -11.41 -8.91 -10.46
C CYS A 50 -10.19 -8.35 -9.72
N THR A 51 -10.42 -7.46 -8.78
CA THR A 51 -9.36 -6.86 -7.95
C THR A 51 -9.32 -7.48 -6.55
N ASP A 52 -10.43 -8.03 -6.05
CA ASP A 52 -10.52 -8.70 -4.76
C ASP A 52 -10.11 -10.19 -4.85
N PHE A 53 -9.41 -10.69 -3.82
CA PHE A 53 -8.94 -12.08 -3.81
C PHE A 53 -10.06 -13.09 -3.53
N THR A 54 -11.04 -12.72 -2.71
CA THR A 54 -12.20 -13.58 -2.42
C THR A 54 -13.08 -13.69 -3.65
N GLU A 55 -13.28 -12.58 -4.36
CA GLU A 55 -13.98 -12.56 -5.64
C GLU A 55 -13.28 -13.44 -6.69
N PHE A 56 -11.95 -13.38 -6.76
CA PHE A 56 -11.14 -14.22 -7.65
C PHE A 56 -11.39 -15.72 -7.43
N LEU A 57 -11.36 -16.16 -6.17
CA LEU A 57 -11.63 -17.57 -5.80
C LEU A 57 -13.06 -17.99 -6.16
N ASN A 58 -14.00 -17.04 -6.15
CA ASN A 58 -15.41 -17.26 -6.47
C ASN A 58 -15.74 -17.09 -7.97
N ILE A 59 -14.76 -16.76 -8.83
CA ILE A 59 -15.00 -16.69 -10.28
C ILE A 59 -15.45 -18.07 -10.77
N ARG A 60 -16.72 -18.18 -11.17
CA ARG A 60 -17.26 -19.43 -11.70
C ARG A 60 -16.43 -19.92 -12.89
N GLY A 61 -16.14 -21.22 -12.93
CA GLY A 61 -15.45 -21.89 -14.04
C GLY A 61 -16.00 -21.52 -15.42
N CYS A 62 -15.16 -21.40 -16.44
CA CYS A 62 -15.62 -21.09 -17.80
C CYS A 62 -15.90 -22.32 -18.67
N THR A 63 -15.46 -23.50 -18.26
CA THR A 63 -15.55 -24.75 -19.02
C THR A 63 -16.33 -25.79 -18.22
N VAL A 64 -17.01 -26.70 -18.91
CA VAL A 64 -17.71 -27.83 -18.30
C VAL A 64 -17.05 -29.14 -18.74
N SER A 65 -16.83 -30.05 -17.80
CA SER A 65 -16.20 -31.36 -18.03
C SER A 65 -16.60 -32.36 -16.93
N LYS A 66 -15.99 -33.56 -16.92
CA LYS A 66 -16.06 -34.48 -15.78
C LYS A 66 -15.23 -33.96 -14.60
N HIS A 67 -15.67 -34.24 -13.38
CA HIS A 67 -14.84 -34.02 -12.20
C HIS A 67 -13.59 -34.92 -12.23
N SER A 68 -12.48 -34.43 -11.69
CA SER A 68 -11.22 -35.17 -11.56
C SER A 68 -10.80 -35.27 -10.10
N ASN A 69 -10.49 -36.46 -9.62
CA ASN A 69 -9.91 -36.72 -8.30
C ASN A 69 -8.38 -36.65 -8.29
N ILE A 70 -7.76 -36.30 -9.41
CA ILE A 70 -6.30 -36.17 -9.54
C ILE A 70 -5.93 -34.72 -9.23
N LYS A 71 -5.19 -34.51 -8.14
CA LYS A 71 -4.59 -33.21 -7.84
C LYS A 71 -3.59 -32.84 -8.94
N PRO A 72 -3.77 -31.70 -9.65
CA PRO A 72 -2.77 -31.21 -10.59
C PRO A 72 -1.42 -31.09 -9.88
N ILE A 73 -0.37 -31.62 -10.51
CA ILE A 73 1.00 -31.45 -10.02
C ILE A 73 1.29 -29.96 -10.06
N GLU A 74 1.56 -29.38 -8.89
CA GLU A 74 1.96 -27.98 -8.80
C GLU A 74 3.27 -27.84 -9.57
N PRO A 75 3.38 -26.91 -10.55
CA PRO A 75 4.63 -26.74 -11.27
C PRO A 75 5.72 -26.45 -10.25
N GLU A 76 6.78 -27.26 -10.26
CA GLU A 76 7.96 -27.00 -9.46
C GLU A 76 8.40 -25.58 -9.80
N LYS A 77 8.40 -24.70 -8.79
CA LYS A 77 8.86 -23.32 -8.96
C LYS A 77 10.20 -23.40 -9.67
N PRO A 78 10.40 -22.69 -10.80
CA PRO A 78 11.69 -22.65 -11.46
C PRO A 78 12.74 -22.36 -10.40
N VAL A 79 13.62 -23.32 -10.16
CA VAL A 79 14.84 -23.09 -9.38
C VAL A 79 15.61 -22.12 -10.25
N GLN A 80 15.41 -20.83 -10.03
CA GLN A 80 16.39 -19.85 -10.43
C GLN A 80 17.70 -20.39 -9.86
N SER A 81 18.70 -20.56 -10.71
CA SER A 81 20.05 -20.88 -10.27
C SER A 81 20.52 -19.75 -9.37
N ILE A 82 20.22 -19.86 -8.09
CA ILE A 82 20.85 -19.08 -7.04
C ILE A 82 22.31 -19.55 -7.08
N PRO A 83 23.29 -18.67 -7.39
CA PRO A 83 24.68 -19.03 -7.14
C PRO A 83 24.78 -19.42 -5.67
N ASP A 84 25.24 -20.65 -5.41
CA ASP A 84 25.36 -21.32 -4.10
C ASP A 84 24.46 -20.79 -2.99
N VAL A 85 23.45 -21.60 -2.66
CA VAL A 85 22.65 -21.49 -1.44
C VAL A 85 23.55 -21.21 -0.23
N GLU A 86 23.67 -19.94 0.16
CA GLU A 86 23.84 -19.59 1.56
C GLU A 86 22.63 -20.22 2.26
N ILE A 87 22.90 -21.29 3.01
CA ILE A 87 21.97 -21.89 3.95
C ILE A 87 21.27 -20.71 4.64
N VAL A 88 19.93 -20.63 4.53
CA VAL A 88 19.17 -19.70 5.35
C VAL A 88 19.33 -20.21 6.78
N GLU A 89 20.39 -19.75 7.42
CA GLU A 89 20.54 -19.81 8.85
C GLU A 89 19.26 -19.20 9.39
N VAL A 90 18.46 -20.03 10.07
CA VAL A 90 17.26 -19.57 10.76
C VAL A 90 17.76 -18.57 11.77
N LYS A 91 17.78 -17.29 11.39
CA LYS A 91 18.22 -16.22 12.28
C LYS A 91 17.37 -16.40 13.53
N PRO A 92 17.99 -16.50 14.71
CA PRO A 92 17.26 -16.57 15.97
C PRO A 92 16.17 -15.50 15.94
N VAL A 93 14.96 -15.85 16.41
CA VAL A 93 13.88 -14.88 16.62
C VAL A 93 14.50 -13.72 17.37
N GLN A 94 14.76 -12.61 16.67
CA GLN A 94 15.41 -11.48 17.29
C GLN A 94 14.43 -10.96 18.34
N PRO A 95 14.89 -10.69 19.57
CA PRO A 95 14.03 -10.10 20.58
C PRO A 95 13.43 -8.82 19.98
N ALA A 96 12.10 -8.66 20.12
CA ALA A 96 11.41 -7.46 19.68
C ALA A 96 12.12 -6.24 20.27
N MET A 97 12.60 -5.35 19.40
CA MET A 97 13.29 -4.16 19.86
C MET A 97 12.31 -3.30 20.64
N LYS A 98 12.79 -2.69 21.73
CA LYS A 98 11.97 -1.71 22.44
C LYS A 98 11.71 -0.55 21.49
N ARG A 99 10.43 -0.33 21.17
CA ARG A 99 9.97 0.76 20.30
C ARG A 99 10.51 2.09 20.85
N PRO A 100 11.30 2.85 20.08
CA PRO A 100 11.75 4.17 20.50
C PRO A 100 10.56 5.12 20.73
N PRO A 101 10.69 6.11 21.63
CA PRO A 101 9.68 7.13 21.84
C PRO A 101 9.33 7.91 20.56
N PHE A 102 8.07 8.33 20.43
CA PHE A 102 7.59 9.12 19.27
C PHE A 102 8.37 10.44 19.05
N ASN A 103 8.87 11.04 20.13
CA ASN A 103 9.64 12.29 20.10
C ASN A 103 11.14 12.08 19.78
N THR A 104 11.54 10.87 19.37
CA THR A 104 12.92 10.63 18.92
C THR A 104 13.27 11.62 17.79
N PRO A 105 14.44 12.30 17.87
CA PRO A 105 14.84 13.27 16.85
C PRO A 105 14.78 12.68 15.45
N MET A 106 14.30 13.47 14.49
CA MET A 106 14.19 13.05 13.10
C MET A 106 15.41 13.52 12.30
N THR A 107 15.95 12.65 11.47
CA THR A 107 17.02 12.94 10.52
C THR A 107 16.44 13.42 9.20
N THR A 108 16.93 14.54 8.68
CA THR A 108 16.56 15.03 7.35
C THR A 108 17.24 14.18 6.28
N MET A 109 16.45 13.63 5.36
CA MET A 109 16.92 12.79 4.28
C MET A 109 17.35 13.64 3.08
N ASN A 110 18.48 13.30 2.48
CA ASN A 110 18.94 13.90 1.24
C ASN A 110 18.46 13.05 0.04
N PRO A 111 17.53 13.55 -0.78
CA PRO A 111 17.03 12.81 -1.93
C PRO A 111 18.09 12.66 -3.02
N GLU A 112 18.25 11.45 -3.55
CA GLU A 112 19.12 11.17 -4.68
C GLU A 112 18.33 11.18 -6.00
N ILE A 113 18.90 11.76 -7.06
CA ILE A 113 18.30 11.71 -8.40
C ILE A 113 18.62 10.37 -9.05
N ALA A 114 17.58 9.61 -9.41
CA ALA A 114 17.74 8.31 -10.04
C ALA A 114 18.49 8.40 -11.39
N PRO A 115 19.34 7.42 -11.75
CA PRO A 115 20.11 7.42 -13.00
C PRO A 115 19.28 7.55 -14.27
N SER A 116 18.06 6.99 -14.27
CA SER A 116 17.10 7.07 -15.38
C SER A 116 16.69 8.51 -15.73
N VAL A 117 16.77 9.44 -14.76
CA VAL A 117 16.50 10.85 -14.99
C VAL A 117 17.72 11.56 -15.59
N LYS A 118 18.93 11.09 -15.29
CA LYS A 118 20.18 11.72 -15.77
C LYS A 118 20.35 11.58 -17.30
N GLN A 119 19.85 10.51 -17.90
CA GLN A 119 20.02 10.22 -19.33
C GLN A 119 19.12 11.05 -20.25
N ASN A 120 18.01 11.61 -19.76
CA ASN A 120 17.07 12.41 -20.58
C ASN A 120 17.40 13.92 -20.62
N ILE A 121 18.52 14.35 -20.03
CA ILE A 121 18.86 15.77 -19.82
C ILE A 121 19.67 16.38 -20.98
N SER A 122 20.11 15.59 -21.95
CA SER A 122 20.98 16.05 -23.04
C SER A 122 20.28 16.71 -24.24
N VAL A 123 18.98 17.03 -24.18
CA VAL A 123 18.29 17.71 -25.29
C VAL A 123 17.40 18.85 -24.79
N SER A 124 17.57 20.02 -25.42
CA SER A 124 16.74 21.23 -25.39
C SER A 124 17.02 22.26 -24.28
N SER A 125 17.95 23.16 -24.57
CA SER A 125 17.93 24.54 -24.07
C SER A 125 17.04 25.41 -24.97
N GLU A 126 16.43 26.43 -24.36
CA GLU A 126 15.83 27.64 -24.97
C GLU A 126 14.44 27.53 -25.62
N ASN A 127 13.38 27.96 -24.92
CA ASN A 127 12.94 29.36 -25.02
C ASN A 127 11.86 29.72 -23.98
N THR A 128 12.01 30.91 -23.40
CA THR A 128 11.09 31.56 -22.45
C THR A 128 10.17 32.50 -23.21
N THR A 129 8.86 32.49 -22.96
CA THR A 129 8.02 33.70 -22.89
C THR A 129 6.66 33.43 -22.22
N ASN A 130 6.28 34.36 -21.34
CA ASN A 130 4.95 34.56 -20.74
C ASN A 130 3.84 34.71 -21.78
N ALA A 131 2.62 34.23 -21.47
CA ALA A 131 1.40 35.04 -21.53
C ALA A 131 0.16 34.28 -21.02
N ASN A 132 -0.65 35.02 -20.27
CA ASN A 132 -1.96 34.70 -19.76
C ASN A 132 -2.95 34.59 -20.94
N SER A 133 -3.45 33.40 -21.27
CA SER A 133 -4.55 33.20 -22.23
C SER A 133 -5.40 32.01 -21.81
N SER A 134 -6.72 32.22 -21.67
CA SER A 134 -7.72 31.21 -21.31
C SER A 134 -8.05 30.24 -22.47
N GLU A 135 -7.08 29.96 -23.33
CA GLU A 135 -7.26 29.15 -24.53
C GLU A 135 -6.55 27.81 -24.32
N VAL A 136 -7.31 26.78 -23.96
CA VAL A 136 -6.80 25.42 -23.84
C VAL A 136 -6.41 24.95 -25.24
N THR A 137 -5.12 24.69 -25.48
CA THR A 137 -4.65 24.22 -26.77
C THR A 137 -4.92 22.73 -26.94
N VAL A 138 -5.27 22.32 -28.17
CA VAL A 138 -5.43 20.91 -28.53
C VAL A 138 -4.14 20.15 -28.18
N GLY A 139 -4.27 19.09 -27.39
CA GLY A 139 -3.17 18.32 -26.81
C GLY A 139 -2.92 18.56 -25.32
N THR A 140 -3.58 19.55 -24.70
CA THR A 140 -3.44 19.80 -23.25
C THR A 140 -3.98 18.61 -22.44
N SER A 141 -3.15 18.03 -21.57
CA SER A 141 -3.55 16.87 -20.75
C SER A 141 -4.55 17.25 -19.65
N CYS A 142 -5.48 16.34 -19.35
CA CYS A 142 -6.45 16.53 -18.28
C CYS A 142 -5.77 16.67 -16.91
N LYS A 143 -6.24 17.61 -16.08
CA LYS A 143 -5.70 17.90 -14.74
C LYS A 143 -6.30 17.04 -13.63
N ASN A 144 -7.28 16.18 -13.94
CA ASN A 144 -7.90 15.31 -12.95
C ASN A 144 -7.07 14.04 -12.75
N ARG A 145 -6.84 13.68 -11.48
CA ARG A 145 -5.96 12.56 -11.08
C ARG A 145 -6.40 11.24 -11.71
N GLY A 146 -5.54 10.65 -12.54
CA GLY A 146 -5.81 9.37 -13.20
C GLY A 146 -6.56 9.46 -14.53
N CYS A 147 -6.92 10.66 -14.99
CA CYS A 147 -7.39 10.85 -16.36
C CYS A 147 -6.18 10.95 -17.31
N THR A 148 -6.14 10.14 -18.35
CA THR A 148 -5.07 10.14 -19.38
C THR A 148 -5.48 10.85 -20.66
N THR A 149 -6.67 11.46 -20.70
CA THR A 149 -7.20 12.10 -21.90
C THR A 149 -6.58 13.49 -22.09
N SER A 150 -6.26 13.82 -23.33
CA SER A 150 -5.87 15.17 -23.73
C SER A 150 -7.02 15.89 -24.41
N TYR A 151 -7.08 17.20 -24.28
CA TYR A 151 -8.08 18.04 -24.93
C TYR A 151 -7.95 17.96 -26.46
N GLU A 152 -9.00 17.56 -27.17
CA GLU A 152 -9.02 17.41 -28.63
C GLU A 152 -9.75 18.56 -29.34
N GLY A 153 -10.08 19.63 -28.61
CA GLY A 153 -10.86 20.78 -29.09
C GLY A 153 -12.26 20.85 -28.47
N PRO A 154 -13.10 21.81 -28.90
CA PRO A 154 -14.41 22.08 -28.27
C PRO A 154 -15.40 20.90 -28.30
N THR A 155 -15.15 19.93 -29.18
CA THR A 155 -15.90 18.67 -29.25
C THR A 155 -15.64 17.78 -28.02
N SER A 156 -14.43 17.84 -27.46
CA SER A 156 -14.02 17.07 -26.29
C SER A 156 -14.46 17.67 -24.94
N ASP A 157 -14.99 18.90 -24.92
CA ASP A 157 -15.56 19.53 -23.71
C ASP A 157 -16.78 18.77 -23.17
N SER A 158 -17.46 18.02 -24.04
CA SER A 158 -18.58 17.15 -23.68
C SER A 158 -18.15 15.74 -23.25
N SER A 159 -16.87 15.40 -23.39
CA SER A 159 -16.37 14.08 -23.05
C SER A 159 -16.33 13.89 -21.53
N THR A 160 -16.83 12.74 -21.05
CA THR A 160 -16.84 12.45 -19.61
C THR A 160 -15.42 12.19 -19.13
N CYS A 161 -14.90 13.07 -18.27
CA CYS A 161 -13.62 12.88 -17.62
C CYS A 161 -13.73 11.74 -16.58
N THR A 162 -13.09 10.61 -16.87
CA THR A 162 -12.96 9.50 -15.93
C THR A 162 -11.64 9.63 -15.18
N TYR A 163 -11.74 9.87 -13.88
CA TYR A 163 -10.60 10.08 -12.99
C TYR A 163 -10.85 9.38 -11.66
N HIS A 164 -9.78 9.11 -10.91
CA HIS A 164 -9.89 8.48 -9.61
C HIS A 164 -9.87 9.55 -8.51
N PRO A 165 -10.86 9.59 -7.59
CA PRO A 165 -10.83 10.48 -6.43
C PRO A 165 -9.90 9.98 -5.31
N GLY A 166 -9.25 8.81 -5.49
CA GLY A 166 -8.50 8.11 -4.46
C GLY A 166 -7.09 8.66 -4.19
N VAL A 167 -6.61 8.42 -2.98
CA VAL A 167 -5.24 8.67 -2.50
C VAL A 167 -4.31 7.48 -2.85
N PRO A 168 -2.97 7.67 -2.92
CA PRO A 168 -2.01 6.66 -3.39
C PRO A 168 -2.12 5.30 -2.67
N ILE A 169 -1.92 4.22 -3.43
CA ILE A 169 -1.95 2.83 -2.93
C ILE A 169 -0.52 2.35 -2.65
N PHE A 170 -0.32 1.74 -1.48
CA PHE A 170 0.96 1.31 -0.93
C PHE A 170 1.30 -0.13 -1.34
N HIS A 171 2.57 -0.37 -1.66
CA HIS A 171 3.19 -1.71 -1.64
C HIS A 171 4.45 -1.60 -0.78
N GLU A 172 4.50 -2.33 0.34
CA GLU A 172 5.69 -2.60 1.16
C GLU A 172 6.62 -1.41 1.48
N VAL A 173 6.47 -0.76 2.66
CA VAL A 173 7.39 0.26 3.27
C VAL A 173 7.93 1.38 2.36
N LYS A 174 7.34 1.49 1.17
CA LYS A 174 7.71 2.36 0.10
C LYS A 174 6.55 3.31 -0.10
N LEU A 175 6.84 4.60 0.08
CA LEU A 175 5.89 5.66 -0.20
C LEU A 175 6.23 6.26 -1.56
N ASP A 176 5.24 6.19 -2.45
CA ASP A 176 5.31 6.61 -3.83
C ASP A 176 4.43 7.84 -4.02
N VAL A 177 5.03 9.03 -4.10
CA VAL A 177 4.30 10.27 -4.35
C VAL A 177 4.44 10.65 -5.82
N ARG A 178 3.33 10.64 -6.56
CA ARG A 178 3.30 11.08 -7.97
C ARG A 178 3.27 12.61 -8.04
N GLN A 179 3.97 13.16 -9.02
CA GLN A 179 4.00 14.58 -9.40
C GLN A 179 3.52 14.70 -10.84
N ASP A 180 2.66 15.68 -11.13
CA ASP A 180 2.19 15.92 -12.49
C ASP A 180 3.22 16.80 -13.23
N ASN A 181 3.78 16.26 -14.32
CA ASN A 181 4.71 16.90 -15.27
C ASN A 181 6.22 16.89 -14.92
N ILE A 182 7.02 16.58 -15.95
CA ILE A 182 8.46 16.33 -15.94
C ILE A 182 9.20 17.66 -16.14
N TYR A 183 10.19 17.96 -15.28
CA TYR A 183 11.59 18.21 -15.67
C TYR A 183 12.41 18.55 -14.42
N GLY A 184 13.27 17.59 -14.06
CA GLY A 184 14.27 17.75 -13.02
C GLY A 184 15.19 18.91 -13.38
N ARG A 185 15.23 19.94 -12.52
CA ARG A 185 16.35 20.87 -12.43
C ARG A 185 16.27 21.84 -11.26
N LYS A 186 15.11 22.04 -10.63
CA LYS A 186 15.07 22.78 -9.36
C LYS A 186 15.33 21.78 -8.25
N LYS A 187 16.47 21.94 -7.54
CA LYS A 187 16.65 21.31 -6.23
C LYS A 187 15.33 21.48 -5.50
N MET A 188 14.84 20.41 -4.90
CA MET A 188 13.68 20.44 -4.02
C MET A 188 14.07 21.19 -2.73
N THR A 189 14.61 22.40 -2.84
CA THR A 189 15.22 23.16 -1.75
C THR A 189 14.20 23.50 -0.68
N THR A 190 12.92 23.49 -1.05
CA THR A 190 11.77 23.73 -0.16
C THR A 190 11.17 22.44 0.39
N SER A 191 11.43 21.28 -0.22
CA SER A 191 10.85 20.03 0.26
C SER A 191 11.74 19.38 1.30
N VAL A 192 11.10 18.86 2.34
CA VAL A 192 11.75 18.35 3.53
C VAL A 192 11.18 16.98 3.82
N ILE A 193 12.05 15.97 3.81
CA ILE A 193 11.72 14.61 4.25
C ILE A 193 12.56 14.34 5.49
N LYS A 194 11.90 13.92 6.56
CA LYS A 194 12.53 13.57 7.83
C LYS A 194 12.07 12.19 8.26
N LEU A 195 13.00 11.40 8.78
CA LEU A 195 12.76 10.07 9.32
C LEU A 195 13.24 9.98 10.75
N SER A 196 12.45 9.38 11.63
CA SER A 196 12.93 8.79 12.88
C SER A 196 12.69 7.28 12.84
N PRO A 197 13.20 6.49 13.80
CA PRO A 197 12.93 5.07 13.85
C PRO A 197 11.45 4.70 13.83
N VAL A 198 10.55 5.59 14.23
CA VAL A 198 9.10 5.32 14.34
C VAL A 198 8.22 6.41 13.70
N ARG A 199 8.76 7.32 12.90
CA ARG A 199 7.98 8.44 12.33
C ARG A 199 8.50 8.86 10.96
N LEU A 200 7.59 9.10 10.03
CA LEU A 200 7.85 9.71 8.73
C LEU A 200 7.18 11.08 8.70
N TYR A 201 7.97 12.11 8.40
CA TYR A 201 7.47 13.43 8.06
C TYR A 201 7.95 13.77 6.65
N ALA A 202 7.04 14.09 5.74
CA ALA A 202 7.39 14.66 4.45
C ALA A 202 6.52 15.87 4.14
N ASN A 203 7.18 16.98 3.83
CA ASN A 203 6.58 18.15 3.21
C ASN A 203 7.21 18.29 1.84
N LEU A 204 6.47 17.96 0.80
CA LEU A 204 6.90 18.06 -0.58
C LEU A 204 6.21 19.27 -1.20
N VAL A 205 6.98 20.11 -1.87
CA VAL A 205 6.54 21.31 -2.56
C VAL A 205 6.81 21.08 -4.05
N PHE A 206 5.79 21.24 -4.86
CA PHE A 206 5.83 21.06 -6.31
C PHE A 206 5.80 22.45 -6.97
N PRO A 207 6.96 23.06 -7.23
CA PRO A 207 7.02 24.44 -7.71
C PRO A 207 6.36 24.64 -9.08
N GLN A 208 6.23 23.58 -9.89
CA GLN A 208 5.57 23.63 -11.20
C GLN A 208 4.04 23.60 -11.12
N GLU A 209 3.47 23.12 -10.01
CA GLU A 209 2.02 23.05 -9.78
C GLU A 209 1.54 24.26 -8.95
N LEU A 210 1.92 25.49 -9.32
CA LEU A 210 1.57 26.71 -8.58
C LEU A 210 1.97 26.67 -7.08
N GLY A 211 3.01 25.90 -6.74
CA GLY A 211 3.44 25.73 -5.34
C GLY A 211 2.57 24.76 -4.54
N ALA A 212 1.85 23.84 -5.20
CA ALA A 212 1.14 22.76 -4.52
C ALA A 212 2.05 22.03 -3.54
N THR A 213 1.49 21.62 -2.41
CA THR A 213 2.24 20.91 -1.37
C THR A 213 1.57 19.60 -1.02
N PHE A 214 2.39 18.61 -0.71
CA PHE A 214 1.99 17.35 -0.11
C PHE A 214 2.62 17.25 1.27
N ASN A 215 1.78 17.15 2.30
CA ASN A 215 2.24 16.98 3.67
C ASN A 215 1.75 15.65 4.23
N ILE A 216 2.67 14.90 4.81
CA ILE A 216 2.41 13.67 5.55
C ILE A 216 3.26 13.69 6.82
N ASP A 217 2.64 13.34 7.94
CA ASP A 217 3.29 13.21 9.23
C ASP A 217 2.64 12.05 9.98
N ILE A 218 3.33 10.90 9.98
CA ILE A 218 2.76 9.64 10.47
C ILE A 218 3.73 8.93 11.40
N GLU A 219 3.18 8.33 12.45
CA GLU A 219 3.88 7.33 13.24
C GLU A 219 3.88 5.99 12.49
N LEU A 220 5.04 5.35 12.36
CA LEU A 220 5.22 4.11 11.62
C LEU A 220 4.82 2.90 12.46
N ASN A 221 4.20 1.90 11.85
CA ASN A 221 3.71 0.73 12.58
C ASN A 221 4.84 -0.07 13.25
N GLY A 222 6.03 -0.13 12.65
CA GLY A 222 7.22 -0.73 13.25
C GLY A 222 8.44 0.17 13.20
N VAL A 223 9.57 -0.38 13.66
CA VAL A 223 10.85 0.34 13.71
C VAL A 223 11.59 0.25 12.37
N ILE A 224 12.16 1.36 11.93
CA ILE A 224 13.01 1.45 10.73
C ILE A 224 14.46 1.77 11.09
N ASP A 225 15.36 1.30 10.23
CA ASP A 225 16.75 1.71 10.19
C ASP A 225 16.84 2.97 9.30
N VAL A 226 16.99 4.13 9.94
CA VAL A 226 17.00 5.43 9.26
C VAL A 226 18.19 5.57 8.31
N GLU A 227 19.34 5.03 8.68
CA GLU A 227 20.58 5.13 7.88
C GLU A 227 20.52 4.27 6.63
N LYS A 228 19.88 3.09 6.71
CA LYS A 228 19.67 2.20 5.56
C LYS A 228 18.43 2.55 4.73
N SER A 229 17.67 3.56 5.14
CA SER A 229 16.53 4.09 4.38
C SER A 229 17.01 5.08 3.33
N ASN A 230 16.32 5.18 2.20
CA ASN A 230 16.71 6.11 1.14
C ASN A 230 15.53 6.82 0.51
N VAL A 231 15.82 7.93 -0.16
CA VAL A 231 14.84 8.72 -0.90
C VAL A 231 15.37 8.91 -2.31
N GLN A 232 14.55 8.56 -3.30
CA GLN A 232 14.90 8.69 -4.71
C GLN A 232 13.89 9.57 -5.45
N MET A 233 14.43 10.51 -6.23
CA MET A 233 13.65 11.33 -7.16
C MET A 233 13.69 10.67 -8.53
N LEU A 234 12.52 10.32 -9.03
CA LEU A 234 12.26 9.80 -10.36
C LEU A 234 11.55 10.90 -11.18
N GLY A 235 11.38 10.67 -12.49
CA GLY A 235 10.87 11.69 -13.41
C GLY A 235 9.56 12.37 -12.99
N THR A 236 8.59 11.58 -12.51
CA THR A 236 7.26 12.05 -12.07
C THR A 236 6.93 11.56 -10.65
N LYS A 237 7.94 11.19 -9.87
CA LYS A 237 7.69 10.46 -8.63
C LYS A 237 8.80 10.65 -7.59
N VAL A 238 8.40 10.83 -6.34
CA VAL A 238 9.29 10.69 -5.17
C VAL A 238 9.06 9.32 -4.56
N GLU A 239 10.14 8.56 -4.37
CA GLU A 239 10.12 7.22 -3.79
C GLU A 239 10.90 7.24 -2.47
N ILE A 240 10.20 7.07 -1.35
CA ILE A 240 10.79 6.98 -0.01
C ILE A 240 10.79 5.50 0.39
N LYS A 241 11.97 4.87 0.46
CA LYS A 241 12.12 3.49 0.91
C LYS A 241 12.62 3.47 2.34
N MET A 242 11.83 2.88 3.24
CA MET A 242 12.23 2.71 4.63
C MET A 242 12.69 1.28 4.88
N LYS A 243 13.91 1.10 5.39
CA LYS A 243 14.43 -0.22 5.75
C LYS A 243 13.86 -0.63 7.10
N LYS A 244 13.04 -1.68 7.16
CA LYS A 244 12.59 -2.23 8.46
C LYS A 244 13.79 -2.69 9.28
N ALA A 245 13.81 -2.34 10.56
CA ALA A 245 14.79 -2.84 11.52
C ALA A 245 14.45 -4.26 12.01
N GLU A 246 13.17 -4.63 11.92
CA GLU A 246 12.64 -5.92 12.38
C GLU A 246 11.99 -6.69 11.23
N PRO A 247 11.97 -8.04 11.27
CA PRO A 247 11.26 -8.90 10.30
C PRO A 247 9.73 -8.86 10.46
N SER A 248 9.17 -7.70 10.80
CA SER A 248 7.75 -7.52 11.11
C SER A 248 6.91 -7.29 9.84
N ASN A 249 5.76 -7.97 9.74
CA ASN A 249 4.81 -7.75 8.67
C ASN A 249 3.92 -6.53 8.99
N TRP A 250 3.88 -5.55 8.09
CA TRP A 250 3.15 -4.30 8.31
C TRP A 250 1.90 -4.32 7.43
N ARG A 251 0.72 -4.56 8.04
CA ARG A 251 -0.57 -4.49 7.32
C ARG A 251 -0.95 -3.05 6.95
N MET A 252 -0.48 -2.08 7.72
CA MET A 252 -0.68 -0.66 7.52
C MET A 252 0.62 0.07 7.84
N LEU A 253 0.94 1.13 7.09
CA LEU A 253 2.14 1.93 7.33
C LEU A 253 2.04 2.71 8.64
N GLU A 254 0.86 3.25 8.93
CA GLU A 254 0.57 4.05 10.12
C GLU A 254 0.35 3.19 11.36
N TYR A 255 0.89 3.64 12.49
CA TYR A 255 0.59 3.12 13.81
C TYR A 255 -0.77 3.66 14.27
N ARG A 256 -1.74 2.76 14.44
CA ARG A 256 -3.01 3.09 15.09
C ARG A 256 -2.89 2.75 16.56
N LYS A 257 -2.83 3.76 17.43
CA LYS A 257 -3.16 3.56 18.85
C LYS A 257 -4.60 3.08 18.90
N SER A 258 -4.82 1.82 19.30
CA SER A 258 -6.16 1.38 19.71
C SER A 258 -6.63 2.38 20.77
N SER A 259 -7.80 2.97 20.57
CA SER A 259 -8.41 3.92 21.51
C SER A 259 -8.25 3.40 22.94
N GLU A 260 -7.53 4.16 23.75
CA GLU A 260 -7.21 3.86 25.15
C GLU A 260 -8.50 3.59 25.92
N GLY A 261 -8.61 2.38 26.48
CA GLY A 261 -9.53 2.11 27.57
C GLY A 261 -9.02 2.82 28.81
N LYS A 262 -9.71 3.92 29.16
CA LYS A 262 -9.81 4.60 30.46
C LYS A 262 -8.50 4.99 31.17
N ALA A 263 -8.40 6.29 31.41
CA ALA A 263 -7.62 6.88 32.48
C ALA A 263 -7.71 6.05 33.76
N GLU A 264 -6.54 5.67 34.28
CA GLU A 264 -6.37 5.18 35.63
C GLU A 264 -6.64 6.37 36.57
N VAL A 265 -7.90 6.50 36.98
CA VAL A 265 -8.27 7.33 38.12
C VAL A 265 -7.84 6.56 39.35
N GLU A 266 -6.82 7.07 40.05
CA GLU A 266 -6.54 6.70 41.43
C GLU A 266 -7.85 6.82 42.23
N THR A 267 -8.41 5.68 42.61
CA THR A 267 -9.50 5.64 43.56
C THR A 267 -8.91 5.90 44.94
N LEU A 268 -8.94 7.15 45.37
CA LEU A 268 -8.78 7.51 46.77
C LEU A 268 -9.84 6.76 47.59
N ASN A 269 -9.38 6.10 48.65
CA ASN A 269 -10.16 5.28 49.55
C ASN A 269 -11.23 6.14 50.26
N PRO A 270 -12.54 5.84 50.20
CA PRO A 270 -13.60 6.70 50.76
C PRO A 270 -13.66 6.77 52.30
N ASN A 271 -12.69 6.23 53.03
CA ASN A 271 -12.76 6.11 54.50
C ASN A 271 -12.01 7.19 55.29
N ASP A 272 -11.35 8.16 54.64
CA ASP A 272 -10.52 9.15 55.35
C ASP A 272 -11.16 10.53 55.53
N LEU A 273 -12.47 10.68 55.39
CA LEU A 273 -13.18 11.94 55.66
C LEU A 273 -14.44 11.73 56.51
N ALA A 274 -14.25 11.29 57.76
CA ALA A 274 -15.19 11.62 58.82
C ALA A 274 -14.63 12.81 59.63
N PRO A 275 -15.23 14.01 59.56
CA PRO A 275 -14.82 15.13 60.40
C PRO A 275 -15.18 14.85 61.88
N LYS A 276 -14.17 14.93 62.75
CA LYS A 276 -14.36 15.07 64.21
C LYS A 276 -15.06 16.40 64.46
N VAL A 277 -16.33 16.34 64.85
CA VAL A 277 -17.04 17.48 65.43
C VAL A 277 -16.74 17.48 66.93
N GLU A 278 -16.17 18.59 67.40
CA GLU A 278 -15.95 18.86 68.82
C GLU A 278 -17.31 19.09 69.47
N GLY A 279 -17.64 18.25 70.46
CA GLY A 279 -18.80 18.45 71.33
C GLY A 279 -18.53 19.63 72.23
N VAL A 280 -19.34 20.67 72.09
CA VAL A 280 -19.38 21.82 73.00
C VAL A 280 -20.15 21.37 74.23
N ASP A 281 -19.45 21.28 75.36
CA ASP A 281 -19.98 20.95 76.68
C ASP A 281 -20.98 22.01 77.12
N LEU A 282 -22.18 21.57 77.50
CA LEU A 282 -23.30 22.44 77.87
C LEU A 282 -24.03 21.89 79.10
N GLU A 283 -23.27 21.40 80.09
CA GLU A 283 -23.78 21.10 81.43
C GLU A 283 -22.72 21.49 82.49
N ASP A 284 -22.56 22.80 82.67
CA ASP A 284 -22.15 23.40 83.95
C ASP A 284 -23.43 23.64 84.75
N LEU A 285 -23.89 22.57 85.40
CA LEU A 285 -24.62 22.54 86.67
C LEU A 285 -24.24 21.27 87.43
#